data_AF-A0A2D7SS20-F1
#
_entry.id   AF-A0A2D7SS20-F1
#
_cell.length_a   1.000
_cell.length_b   1.000
_cell.length_c   1.000
_cell.angle_alpha   90.00
_cell.angle_beta   90.00
_cell.angle_gamma   90.00
#
_symmetry.space_group_name_H-M   'P 1'
#
loop_
_entity.id
_entity.type
_entity.pdbx_description
1 polymer ?
#
loop_
_entity_poly.entity_id
_entity_poly.type
_entity_poly.pdbx_seq_one_letter_code
_entity_poly.pdbx_strand_id
1 'polypeptide(L)'
;MKIKHIFFDLDHTLWDFEKNSKISLEELFQEYLIDYRINFKIFYKVYKKINNDLWDKYRKGEISKNFLRDSRFEKVLNFFSIYDKSLSFKLANFYVKNTPKKNMFFQIVIMF
;
A
#
# COMPACT_ATOMS: atom_id res chain seq x y z
N MET A 1 -12.01 22.69 27.50
CA MET A 1 -12.92 22.56 26.33
C MET A 1 -12.37 21.46 25.42
N LYS A 2 -13.17 20.41 25.16
CA LYS A 2 -12.79 19.30 24.26
C LYS A 2 -12.96 19.75 22.82
N ILE A 3 -11.88 19.83 22.06
CA ILE A 3 -11.95 19.92 20.60
C ILE A 3 -12.54 18.60 20.12
N LYS A 4 -13.80 18.65 19.69
CA LYS A 4 -14.57 17.53 19.15
C LYS A 4 -14.58 17.75 17.65
N HIS A 5 -13.91 16.86 16.93
CA HIS A 5 -13.79 16.85 15.46
C HIS A 5 -12.85 17.91 14.89
N ILE A 6 -11.60 17.51 14.67
CA ILE A 6 -10.71 18.19 13.75
C ILE A 6 -11.08 17.66 12.35
N PHE A 7 -11.81 18.43 11.56
CA PHE A 7 -11.93 18.21 10.12
C PHE A 7 -10.78 18.97 9.47
N PHE A 8 -9.69 18.26 9.16
CA PHE A 8 -8.68 18.75 8.22
C PHE A 8 -9.20 18.52 6.79
N ASP A 9 -8.88 19.45 5.90
CA ASP A 9 -9.07 19.33 4.44
C ASP A 9 -8.18 18.19 3.92
N LEU A 10 -8.66 16.96 4.08
CA LEU A 10 -7.94 15.70 3.85
C LEU A 10 -8.23 15.13 2.46
N ASP A 11 -9.22 15.64 1.74
CA ASP A 11 -9.67 15.04 0.47
C ASP A 11 -8.63 15.18 -0.63
N HIS A 12 -8.06 16.36 -0.81
CA HIS A 12 -6.95 16.57 -1.76
C HIS A 12 -5.71 15.73 -1.39
N THR A 13 -5.42 15.62 -0.09
CA THR A 13 -4.25 14.89 0.42
C THR A 13 -4.40 13.37 0.27
N LEU A 14 -5.57 12.84 0.58
CA LEU A 14 -5.88 11.41 0.42
C LEU A 14 -5.99 11.03 -1.06
N TRP A 15 -6.54 11.92 -1.89
CA TRP A 15 -6.63 11.71 -3.33
C TRP A 15 -5.26 11.64 -4.00
N ASP A 16 -4.35 12.54 -3.63
CA ASP A 16 -2.97 12.51 -4.12
C ASP A 16 -2.23 11.25 -3.67
N PHE A 17 -2.46 10.79 -2.43
CA PHE A 17 -1.89 9.52 -1.96
C PHE A 17 -2.43 8.31 -2.73
N GLU A 18 -3.75 8.21 -2.94
CA GLU A 18 -4.34 7.10 -3.71
C GLU A 18 -3.80 7.08 -5.15
N LYS A 19 -3.68 8.25 -5.78
CA LYS A 19 -3.11 8.38 -7.12
C LYS A 19 -1.64 7.94 -7.16
N ASN A 20 -0.82 8.43 -6.24
CA ASN A 20 0.61 8.08 -6.17
C ASN A 20 0.83 6.60 -5.84
N SER A 21 0.00 6.04 -4.97
CA SER A 21 -0.03 4.62 -4.65
C SER A 21 -0.33 3.80 -5.91
N LYS A 22 -1.37 4.17 -6.67
CA LYS A 22 -1.74 3.47 -7.90
C LYS A 22 -0.62 3.50 -8.94
N ILE A 23 -0.01 4.66 -9.19
CA ILE A 23 1.12 4.80 -10.13
C ILE A 23 2.28 3.89 -9.70
N SER A 24 2.64 3.91 -8.42
CA SER A 24 3.73 3.07 -7.90
C SER A 24 3.42 1.58 -8.00
N LEU A 25 2.15 1.19 -7.86
CA LEU A 25 1.70 -0.18 -8.07
C LEU A 25 1.71 -0.58 -9.54
N GLU A 26 1.41 0.34 -10.46
CA GLU A 26 1.52 0.09 -11.91
C GLU A 26 2.99 -0.19 -12.28
N GLU A 27 3.91 0.67 -11.84
CA GLU A 27 5.36 0.49 -12.10
C GLU A 27 5.89 -0.81 -11.48
N LEU A 28 5.58 -1.05 -10.20
CA LEU A 28 5.93 -2.30 -9.51
C LEU A 28 5.38 -3.53 -10.23
N PHE A 29 4.16 -3.45 -10.73
CA PHE A 29 3.54 -4.56 -11.43
C PHE A 29 4.25 -4.86 -12.75
N GLN A 30 4.58 -3.82 -13.53
CA GLN A 30 5.33 -3.97 -14.78
C GLN A 30 6.73 -4.53 -14.53
N GLU A 31 7.41 -4.10 -13.48
CA GLU A 31 8.80 -4.51 -13.20
C GLU A 31 8.90 -5.94 -12.66
N TYR A 32 7.95 -6.37 -11.81
CA TYR A 32 8.12 -7.61 -11.05
C TYR A 32 7.06 -8.68 -11.33
N LEU A 33 5.90 -8.33 -11.89
CA LEU A 33 4.74 -9.21 -11.95
C LEU A 33 4.21 -9.47 -13.36
N ILE A 34 4.80 -8.84 -14.39
CA ILE A 34 4.30 -8.94 -15.78
C ILE A 34 4.32 -10.38 -16.32
N ASP A 35 5.32 -11.18 -15.94
CA ASP A 35 5.49 -12.56 -16.40
C ASP A 35 4.54 -13.56 -15.72
N TYR A 36 3.87 -13.16 -14.64
CA TYR A 36 2.97 -14.03 -13.88
C TYR A 36 1.58 -14.18 -14.52
N ARG A 37 1.36 -13.59 -15.71
CA ARG A 37 0.07 -13.61 -16.44
C ARG A 37 -1.12 -13.11 -15.60
N ILE A 38 -0.85 -12.25 -14.63
CA ILE A 38 -1.87 -11.59 -13.81
C ILE A 38 -2.36 -10.35 -14.56
N ASN A 39 -3.63 -9.97 -14.38
CA ASN A 39 -4.12 -8.69 -14.86
C ASN A 39 -3.91 -7.60 -13.80
N PHE A 40 -3.31 -6.46 -14.17
CA PHE A 40 -3.08 -5.36 -13.24
C PHE A 40 -4.35 -4.88 -12.52
N LYS A 41 -5.51 -4.81 -13.19
CA LYS A 41 -6.76 -4.38 -12.55
C LYS A 41 -7.18 -5.34 -11.44
N ILE A 42 -6.97 -6.65 -11.64
CA ILE A 42 -7.27 -7.68 -10.63
C ILE A 42 -6.27 -7.57 -9.48
N PHE A 43 -4.97 -7.45 -9.78
CA PHE A 43 -3.92 -7.21 -8.79
C PHE A 43 -4.23 -5.99 -7.93
N TYR A 44 -4.56 -4.85 -8.55
CA TYR A 44 -4.87 -3.61 -7.86
C TYR A 44 -6.11 -3.75 -6.95
N LYS A 45 -7.15 -4.44 -7.40
CA LYS A 45 -8.35 -4.71 -6.59
C LYS A 45 -8.02 -5.56 -5.35
N VAL A 46 -7.23 -6.61 -5.53
CA VAL A 46 -6.79 -7.49 -4.44
C VAL A 46 -5.90 -6.73 -3.46
N TYR A 47 -4.96 -5.92 -3.96
CA TYR A 47 -4.13 -5.05 -3.16
C TYR A 47 -4.96 -4.09 -2.31
N LYS A 48 -5.89 -3.33 -2.91
CA LYS A 48 -6.74 -2.38 -2.16
C LYS A 48 -7.49 -3.08 -1.03
N LYS A 49 -8.09 -4.24 -1.31
CA LYS A 49 -8.82 -5.01 -0.30
C LYS A 49 -7.91 -5.39 0.88
N ILE A 50 -6.78 -6.05 0.60
CA ILE A 50 -5.84 -6.51 1.64
C ILE A 50 -5.25 -5.33 2.41
N ASN A 51 -4.87 -4.25 1.72
CA ASN A 51 -4.34 -3.05 2.34
C ASN A 51 -5.37 -2.43 3.29
N ASN A 52 -6.62 -2.28 2.86
CA ASN A 52 -7.69 -1.73 3.69
C ASN A 52 -7.95 -2.60 4.93
N ASP A 53 -8.05 -3.92 4.74
CA ASP A 53 -8.25 -4.87 5.84
C ASP A 53 -7.12 -4.78 6.88
N LEU A 54 -5.86 -4.65 6.43
CA LEU A 54 -4.72 -4.48 7.34
C LEU A 54 -4.76 -3.13 8.06
N TRP A 55 -5.10 -2.05 7.35
CA TRP A 55 -5.25 -0.73 7.98
C TRP A 55 -6.37 -0.70 9.01
N ASP A 56 -7.47 -1.41 8.77
CA ASP A 56 -8.55 -1.58 9.76
C ASP A 56 -8.04 -2.28 11.02
N LYS A 57 -7.29 -3.38 10.87
CA LYS A 57 -6.68 -4.10 12.00
C LYS A 57 -5.68 -3.23 12.76
N TYR A 58 -4.86 -2.46 12.05
CA TYR A 58 -3.92 -1.53 12.66
C TYR A 58 -4.65 -0.44 13.47
N ARG A 59 -5.70 0.17 12.92
CA ARG A 59 -6.52 1.17 13.62
C ARG A 59 -7.19 0.63 14.89
N LYS A 60 -7.48 -0.67 14.93
CA LYS A 60 -8.02 -1.37 16.10
C LYS A 60 -6.94 -1.81 17.10
N GLY A 61 -5.66 -1.59 16.80
CA GLY A 61 -4.53 -2.02 17.64
C GLY A 61 -4.24 -3.53 17.58
N GLU A 62 -4.84 -4.25 16.63
CA GLU A 62 -4.70 -5.72 16.53
C GLU A 62 -3.36 -6.15 15.92
N ILE A 63 -2.75 -5.28 15.11
CA ILE A 63 -1.46 -5.53 14.46
C ILE A 63 -0.56 -4.31 14.60
N SER A 64 0.75 -4.54 14.58
CA SER A 64 1.73 -3.45 14.52
C SER A 64 1.82 -2.87 13.11
N LYS A 65 2.31 -1.64 13.00
CA LYS A 65 2.58 -1.00 11.71
C LYS A 65 3.62 -1.78 10.89
N ASN A 66 4.64 -2.34 11.54
CA ASN A 66 5.64 -3.19 10.90
C ASN A 66 4.98 -4.43 10.29
N PHE A 67 4.11 -5.10 11.05
CA PHE A 67 3.38 -6.25 10.53
C PHE A 67 2.50 -5.87 9.32
N LEU A 68 1.80 -4.74 9.38
CA LEU A 68 1.02 -4.24 8.24
C LEU A 68 1.89 -4.05 7.00
N ARG A 69 3.05 -3.42 7.14
CA ARG A 69 3.98 -3.17 6.02
C ARG A 69 4.52 -4.48 5.44
N ASP A 70 5.04 -5.34 6.30
CA ASP A 70 5.78 -6.54 5.91
C ASP A 70 4.84 -7.62 5.34
N SER A 71 3.60 -7.70 5.85
CA SER A 71 2.63 -8.71 5.41
C SER A 71 1.77 -8.30 4.20
N ARG A 72 1.75 -7.02 3.81
CA ARG A 72 0.84 -6.52 2.76
C ARG A 72 1.07 -7.23 1.43
N PHE A 73 2.31 -7.22 0.94
CA PHE A 73 2.65 -7.82 -0.35
C PHE A 73 2.72 -9.33 -0.29
N GLU A 74 3.08 -9.89 0.86
CA GLU A 74 3.02 -11.34 1.08
C GLU A 74 1.59 -11.86 0.91
N LYS A 75 0.62 -11.21 1.57
CA LYS A 75 -0.80 -11.58 1.46
C LYS A 75 -1.34 -11.42 0.04
N VAL A 76 -0.90 -10.38 -0.68
CA VAL A 76 -1.29 -10.16 -2.08
C VAL A 76 -0.74 -11.28 -2.97
N LEU A 77 0.54 -11.62 -2.85
CA LEU A 77 1.16 -12.69 -3.63
C LEU A 77 0.54 -14.05 -3.33
N ASN A 78 0.29 -14.36 -2.05
CA ASN A 78 -0.37 -15.59 -1.64
C ASN A 78 -1.77 -15.74 -2.25
N PHE A 79 -2.51 -14.64 -2.47
CA PHE A 79 -3.80 -14.67 -3.17
C PHE A 79 -3.68 -15.19 -4.61
N PHE A 80 -2.56 -14.88 -5.27
CA PHE A 80 -2.24 -15.36 -6.62
C PHE A 80 -1.46 -16.69 -6.62
N SER A 81 -1.42 -17.40 -5.48
CA SER A 81 -0.64 -18.64 -5.31
C SER A 81 0.87 -18.46 -5.57
N ILE A 82 1.40 -17.25 -5.35
CA ILE A 82 2.82 -16.94 -5.44
C ILE A 82 3.40 -16.91 -4.02
N TYR A 83 4.17 -17.93 -3.67
CA TYR A 83 4.77 -18.08 -2.34
C TYR A 83 6.26 -17.73 -2.34
N ASP A 84 6.58 -16.48 -2.68
CA ASP A 84 7.96 -15.98 -2.73
C ASP A 84 8.15 -14.81 -1.76
N LYS A 85 8.82 -15.09 -0.63
CA LYS A 85 9.15 -14.09 0.39
C LYS A 85 10.16 -13.05 -0.12
N SER A 86 11.09 -13.44 -0.99
CA SER A 86 12.08 -12.53 -1.57
C SER A 86 11.39 -11.54 -2.50
N LEU A 87 10.48 -12.03 -3.34
CA LEU A 87 9.63 -11.19 -4.17
C LEU A 87 8.79 -10.24 -3.31
N SER A 88 8.07 -10.75 -2.31
CA SER A 88 7.30 -9.92 -1.37
C SER A 88 8.11 -8.76 -0.80
N PHE A 89 9.34 -9.05 -0.34
CA PHE A 89 10.25 -8.04 0.20
C PHE A 89 10.67 -7.01 -0.84
N LYS A 90 10.99 -7.44 -2.08
CA LYS A 90 11.29 -6.54 -3.20
C LYS A 90 10.12 -5.61 -3.50
N LEU A 91 8.89 -6.15 -3.58
CA LEU A 91 7.68 -5.37 -3.82
C LEU A 91 7.44 -4.34 -2.71
N ALA A 92 7.56 -4.75 -1.44
CA ALA A 92 7.40 -3.87 -0.29
C ALA A 92 8.40 -2.70 -0.30
N ASN A 93 9.68 -3.00 -0.54
CA ASN A 93 10.72 -1.99 -0.61
C ASN A 93 10.54 -1.05 -1.79
N PHE A 94 10.20 -1.57 -2.97
CA PHE A 94 9.90 -0.76 -4.14
C PHE A 94 8.75 0.20 -3.86
N TYR A 95 7.64 -0.31 -3.30
CA TYR A 95 6.46 0.49 -2.99
C TYR A 95 6.77 1.62 -2.02
N VAL A 96 7.46 1.34 -0.91
CA VAL A 96 7.84 2.35 0.09
C VAL A 96 8.81 3.37 -0.48
N LYS A 97 9.77 2.95 -1.32
CA LYS A 97 10.78 3.83 -1.93
C LYS A 97 10.19 4.76 -2.99
N ASN A 98 9.20 4.30 -3.77
CA ASN A 98 8.72 5.00 -4.95
C ASN A 98 7.42 5.77 -4.73
N THR A 99 6.53 5.33 -3.82
CA THR A 99 5.27 6.04 -3.53
C THR A 99 5.46 7.50 -3.11
N PRO A 100 6.41 7.85 -2.20
CA PRO A 100 6.64 9.25 -1.82
C PRO A 100 7.23 10.13 -2.93
N LYS A 101 7.88 9.53 -3.95
CA LYS A 101 8.63 10.27 -4.98
C LYS A 101 7.75 10.82 -6.10
N LYS A 102 6.45 10.49 -6.11
CA LYS A 102 5.53 10.84 -7.19
C LYS A 102 4.86 12.20 -7.03
N ASN A 103 5.07 12.94 -5.93
CA ASN A 103 4.83 14.39 -5.80
C ASN A 103 5.45 15.01 -4.51
N MET A 104 5.82 16.30 -4.56
CA MET A 104 6.76 17.03 -3.65
C MET A 104 6.29 17.31 -2.21
N PHE A 105 5.14 16.85 -1.73
CA PHE A 105 4.71 17.12 -0.34
C PHE A 105 3.89 15.97 0.23
N PHE A 106 4.53 15.07 0.98
CA PHE A 106 4.28 14.82 2.40
C PHE A 106 4.84 13.46 2.85
N GLN A 107 5.55 13.51 3.98
CA GLN A 107 6.28 12.41 4.61
C GLN A 107 5.49 11.74 5.75
N ILE A 108 4.21 12.07 5.97
CA ILE A 108 3.59 11.78 7.27
C ILE A 108 2.84 10.45 7.37
N VAL A 109 2.32 9.86 6.28
CA VAL A 109 1.54 8.61 6.43
C VAL A 109 2.38 7.34 6.25
N ILE A 110 3.53 7.44 5.58
CA ILE A 110 4.37 6.26 5.26
C ILE A 110 5.58 6.13 6.20
N MET A 111 5.97 7.18 6.94
CA MET A 111 7.25 7.22 7.68
C MET A 111 7.21 7.39 9.21
N PHE A 112 6.05 7.30 9.87
CA PHE A 112 6.01 7.13 11.34
C PHE A 112 5.15 5.94 11.74
#